data_AF-A0A4Q3TJD1-F1
#
_entry.id   AF-A0A4Q3TJD1-F1
#
_cell.length_a   1.000
_cell.length_b   1.000
_cell.length_c   1.000
_cell.angle_alpha   90.00
_cell.angle_beta   90.00
_cell.angle_gamma   90.00
#
_symmetry.space_group_name_H-M   'P 1'
#
loop_
_entity.id
_entity.type
_entity.pdbx_description
1 polymer ?
#
loop_
_entity_poly.entity_id
_entity_poly.type
_entity_poly.pdbx_seq_one_letter_code
_entity_poly.pdbx_strand_id
1 'polypeptide(L)' 'TLCTVLPVLATMMAVQRLGSAMASQIGMVGPVSTIVMSLLILGEPMGPWQIAGTVLVMIGVFVVTRPVK' A
#
# COMPACT_ATOMS: atom_id res chain seq x y z
N THR A 1 -4.16 -20.50 6.64
CA THR A 1 -5.55 -19.99 6.78
C THR A 1 -5.63 -18.77 7.67
N LEU A 2 -4.94 -18.73 8.82
CA LEU A 2 -4.79 -17.53 9.66
C LEU A 2 -4.34 -16.28 8.88
N CYS A 3 -3.42 -16.45 7.93
CA CYS A 3 -2.85 -15.35 7.14
C CYS A 3 -3.83 -14.69 6.15
N THR A 4 -5.03 -15.25 5.94
CA THR A 4 -6.04 -14.69 5.03
C THR A 4 -7.37 -14.39 5.72
N VAL A 5 -7.80 -15.22 6.67
CA VAL A 5 -9.06 -15.00 7.40
C VAL A 5 -8.99 -13.74 8.26
N LEU A 6 -7.90 -13.55 9.01
CA LEU A 6 -7.72 -12.36 9.87
C LEU A 6 -7.68 -11.05 9.08
N PRO A 7 -6.86 -10.90 8.02
CA PRO A 7 -6.81 -9.64 7.28
C PRO A 7 -8.09 -9.36 6.51
N VAL A 8 -8.80 -10.38 5.99
CA VAL A 8 -10.10 -10.17 5.34
C VAL A 8 -11.14 -9.65 6.33
N LEU A 9 -11.22 -10.22 7.53
CA LEU A 9 -12.14 -9.70 8.56
C LEU A 9 -11.77 -8.29 9.01
N ALA A 10 -10.47 -8.02 9.20
CA ALA A 10 -9.98 -6.70 9.60
C ALA A 10 -10.26 -5.63 8.53
N THR A 11 -10.06 -5.94 7.25
CA THR A 11 -10.35 -5.02 6.14
C THR A 11 -11.85 -4.77 5.99
N MET A 12 -12.69 -5.80 6.11
CA MET A 12 -14.15 -5.63 6.06
C MET A 12 -14.68 -4.82 7.25
N MET A 13 -14.15 -5.03 8.46
CA MET A 13 -14.48 -4.18 9.62
C MET A 13 -13.98 -2.73 9.45
N ALA A 14 -12.80 -2.53 8.87
CA ALA A 14 -12.28 -1.19 8.58
C ALA A 14 -13.15 -0.45 7.56
N VAL A 15 -13.60 -1.12 6.50
CA VAL A 15 -14.54 -0.57 5.51
C VAL A 15 -15.87 -0.20 6.16
N GLN A 16 -16.41 -1.03 7.05
CA GLN A 16 -17.69 -0.77 7.70
C GLN A 16 -17.64 0.43 8.68
N ARG A 17 -16.45 0.76 9.22
CA ARG A 17 -16.26 1.88 10.17
C ARG A 17 -15.79 3.19 9.51
N LEU A 18 -14.88 3.12 8.54
CA LEU A 18 -14.25 4.30 7.90
C LEU A 18 -14.75 4.56 6.48
N GLY A 19 -15.54 3.65 5.90
CA GLY A 19 -15.95 3.69 4.50
C GLY A 19 -14.92 3.07 3.57
N SER A 20 -15.36 2.65 2.38
CA SER A 20 -14.53 1.95 1.39
C SER A 20 -13.35 2.80 0.90
N ALA A 21 -13.56 4.09 0.67
CA ALA A 21 -12.52 4.99 0.16
C ALA A 21 -11.32 5.12 1.12
N MET A 22 -11.57 5.38 2.42
CA MET A 22 -10.50 5.51 3.42
C MET A 22 -9.82 4.16 3.70
N ALA A 23 -10.58 3.06 3.75
CA ALA A 23 -10.00 1.73 3.94
C ALA A 23 -9.09 1.32 2.76
N SER A 24 -9.47 1.63 1.52
CA SER A 24 -8.63 1.41 0.35
C SER A 24 -7.35 2.25 0.36
N GLN A 25 -7.42 3.50 0.85
CA GLN A 25 -6.24 4.36 0.99
C GLN A 25 -5.25 3.82 2.02
N ILE A 26 -5.73 3.37 3.18
CA ILE A 26 -4.88 2.73 4.20
C ILE A 26 -4.24 1.45 3.64
N GLY A 27 -4.94 0.72 2.77
CA GLY A 27 -4.39 -0.44 2.06
C GLY A 27 -3.16 -0.12 1.19
N MET A 28 -3.03 1.11 0.68
CA MET A 28 -1.87 1.53 -0.12
C MET A 28 -0.59 1.70 0.72
N VAL A 29 -0.67 1.64 2.04
CA VAL A 29 0.50 1.54 2.92
C VAL A 29 1.21 0.19 2.76
N GLY A 30 0.51 -0.85 2.32
CA GLY A 30 1.08 -2.19 2.05
C GLY A 30 2.32 -2.17 1.14
N PRO A 31 2.22 -1.67 -0.11
CA PRO A 31 3.38 -1.58 -1.01
C PRO A 31 4.51 -0.70 -0.45
N VAL A 32 4.20 0.39 0.26
CA VAL A 32 5.21 1.23 0.94
C VAL A 32 5.94 0.43 2.02
N SER A 33 5.21 -0.34 2.83
CA SER A 33 5.79 -1.23 3.85
C SER A 33 6.68 -2.30 3.25
N THR A 34 6.32 -2.89 2.11
CA THR A 34 7.16 -3.88 1.42
C THR A 34 8.46 -3.26 0.91
N ILE A 35 8.41 -2.03 0.42
CA ILE A 35 9.59 -1.28 -0.05
C ILE A 35 10.52 -0.96 1.13
N VAL A 36 9.97 -0.51 2.27
CA VAL A 36 10.71 -0.26 3.51
C VAL A 36 11.32 -1.55 4.07
N MET A 37 10.56 -2.64 4.07
CA MET A 37 11.03 -3.97 4.47
C MET A 37 12.18 -4.44 3.57
N SER A 38 12.10 -4.20 2.25
CA SER A 38 13.16 -4.52 1.30
C SER A 38 14.45 -3.75 1.59
N LEU A 39 14.35 -2.47 1.97
CA LEU A 39 15.50 -1.64 2.38
C LEU A 39 16.10 -2.09 3.71
N LEU A 40 15.24 -2.32 4.71
CA LEU A 40 15.67 -2.60 6.10
C LEU A 40 16.12 -4.04 6.32
N ILE A 41 15.54 -5.02 5.61
CA ILE A 41 15.81 -6.46 5.84
C ILE A 41 16.83 -7.02 4.87
N LEU A 42 16.84 -6.59 3.60
CA LEU A 42 17.69 -7.20 2.58
C LEU A 42 19.03 -6.48 2.37
N GLY A 43 19.18 -5.22 2.79
CA GLY A 43 20.45 -4.48 2.70
C GLY A 43 20.97 -4.25 1.27
N GLU A 44 20.22 -4.67 0.25
CA GLU A 44 20.55 -4.45 -1.16
C GLU A 44 20.32 -2.97 -1.51
N PRO A 45 21.33 -2.28 -2.07
CA PRO A 45 21.18 -0.89 -2.47
C PRO A 45 20.03 -0.80 -3.47
N MET A 46 19.05 0.04 -3.17
CA MET A 46 17.94 0.31 -4.08
C MET A 46 18.50 0.73 -5.44
N GLY A 47 18.46 -0.20 -6.39
CA GLY A 47 18.86 0.09 -7.75
C GLY A 47 18.02 1.25 -8.31
N PRO A 48 18.55 2.03 -9.27
CA PRO A 48 17.82 3.14 -9.88
C PRO A 48 16.44 2.74 -10.43
N TRP A 49 16.28 1.48 -10.84
CA TRP A 49 15.00 0.92 -11.29
C TRP A 49 13.96 0.74 -10.16
N GLN A 50 14.39 0.41 -8.94
CA GLN A 50 13.52 0.27 -7.77
C GLN A 50 12.96 1.64 -7.34
N ILE A 51 13.81 2.67 -7.42
CA ILE A 51 13.44 4.06 -7.13
C ILE A 51 12.45 4.56 -8.19
N ALA A 52 12.72 4.29 -9.46
CA ALA A 52 11.80 4.62 -10.55
C ALA A 52 10.44 3.94 -10.36
N GLY A 53 10.41 2.65 -9.97
CA GLY A 53 9.18 1.93 -9.65
C GLY A 53 8.43 2.53 -8.46
N THR A 54 9.14 2.93 -7.40
CA THR A 54 8.54 3.55 -6.21
C THR A 54 7.91 4.91 -6.55
N VAL A 55 8.61 5.73 -7.34
CA VAL A 55 8.10 7.02 -7.82
C VAL A 55 6.89 6.82 -8.74
N LEU A 56 6.92 5.83 -9.64
CA LEU A 56 5.80 5.49 -10.51
C LEU A 56 4.55 5.08 -9.71
N VAL A 57 4.72 4.23 -8.68
CA VAL A 57 3.62 3.83 -7.79
C VAL A 57 3.07 5.03 -7.05
N MET A 58 3.92 5.89 -6.47
CA MET A 58 3.49 7.11 -5.78
C MET A 58 2.71 8.05 -6.71
N ILE A 59 3.13 8.20 -7.97
CA ILE A 59 2.40 8.96 -9.00
C ILE A 59 1.04 8.32 -9.27
N GLY A 60 0.99 6.99 -9.46
CA GLY A 60 -0.26 6.26 -9.69
C GLY A 60 -1.25 6.42 -8.53
N VAL A 61 -0.79 6.30 -7.29
CA VAL A 61 -1.60 6.56 -6.08
C VAL A 61 -2.11 7.99 -6.08
N PHE A 62 -1.25 8.97 -6.36
CA PHE A 62 -1.64 10.38 -6.38
C PHE A 62 -2.69 10.68 -7.45
N VAL A 63 -2.57 10.10 -8.64
CA VAL A 63 -3.54 10.26 -9.73
C VAL A 63 -4.90 9.62 -9.37
N VAL A 64 -4.91 8.42 -8.81
CA VAL A 64 -6.15 7.76 -8.36
C VAL A 64 -6.79 8.47 -7.16
N THR A 65 -5.97 9.10 -6.31
CA THR A 65 -6.45 9.85 -5.13
C THR A 65 -6.99 11.23 -5.47
N ARG A 66 -6.72 11.76 -6.68
CA ARG A 66 -7.38 12.99 -7.15
C ARG A 66 -8.89 12.69 -7.26
N PRO A 67 -9.75 13.39 -6.51
CA PRO A 67 -11.19 13.29 -6.73
C PRO A 67 -11.46 13.77 -8.16
N VAL A 68 -12.06 12.91 -8.98
CA VAL A 68 -12.74 13.34 -10.21
C VAL A 68 -13.77 14.37 -9.76
N LYS A 69 -13.57 15.61 -10.19
CA LYS A 69 -14.46 16.72 -9.91
C LYS A 69 -15.72 16.60 -10.74
#